data_AF-A0A0F9VBA4-F1
#
_entry.id   AF-A0A0F9VBA4-F1
#
_cell.length_a   1.000
_cell.length_b   1.000
_cell.length_c   1.000
_cell.angle_alpha   90.00
_cell.angle_beta   90.00
_cell.angle_gamma   90.00
#
_symmetry.space_group_name_H-M   'P 1'
#
loop_
_entity.id
_entity.type
_entity.pdbx_description
1 polymer ?
#
loop_
_entity_poly.entity_id
_entity_poly.type
_entity_poly.pdbx_seq_one_letter_code
_entity_poly.pdbx_strand_id
1 'polypeptide(L)' 'MSWRVVLDEQTYTNDEIESRLKTELPHWYLENGWIRRKYKTSGWKSTLMLVTTVGHLAEAAFHHP' A
#
# COMPACT_ATOMS: atom_id res chain seq x y z
N MET A 1 12.51 -7.25 10.60
CA MET A 1 11.35 -7.27 9.68
C MET A 1 11.42 -8.54 8.85
N SER A 2 10.56 -9.52 9.11
CA SER A 2 10.37 -10.68 8.22
C SER A 2 9.40 -10.25 7.13
N TRP A 3 9.93 -9.85 5.97
CA TRP A 3 9.13 -9.75 4.75
C TRP A 3 8.77 -11.20 4.39
N ARG A 4 7.50 -11.55 4.61
CA ARG A 4 7.04 -12.93 4.85
C ARG A 4 7.30 -13.85 3.65
N VAL A 5 7.54 -15.12 3.98
CA VAL A 5 7.56 -16.25 3.06
C VAL A 5 6.32 -16.20 2.17
N VAL A 6 6.54 -16.23 0.85
CA VAL A 6 5.45 -16.32 -0.14
C VAL A 6 4.77 -17.67 0.05
N LEU A 7 3.62 -17.65 0.71
CA LEU A 7 2.61 -18.69 0.55
C LEU A 7 1.82 -18.35 -0.72
N ASP A 8 1.22 -19.39 -1.32
CA ASP A 8 0.35 -19.34 -2.50
C ASP A 8 -0.53 -18.07 -2.57
N GLU A 9 -0.87 -17.59 -3.78
CA GLU A 9 -1.66 -16.37 -3.95
C GLU A 9 -3.01 -16.48 -3.20
N GLN A 10 -3.10 -15.79 -2.06
CA GLN A 10 -4.29 -15.80 -1.21
C GLN A 10 -5.01 -14.46 -1.30
N THR A 11 -6.32 -14.52 -1.55
CA THR A 11 -7.19 -13.35 -1.40
C THR A 11 -7.64 -13.23 0.05
N TYR A 12 -7.40 -12.08 0.67
CA TYR A 12 -7.87 -11.78 2.03
C TYR A 12 -9.35 -11.38 2.02
N THR A 13 -10.06 -11.74 3.07
CA THR A 13 -11.40 -11.22 3.37
C THR A 13 -11.32 -9.77 3.87
N ASN A 14 -12.43 -9.02 3.81
CA ASN A 14 -12.48 -7.64 4.29
C ASN A 14 -12.07 -7.52 5.77
N ASP A 15 -12.50 -8.45 6.63
CA ASP A 15 -12.17 -8.46 8.05
C ASP A 15 -10.67 -8.67 8.30
N GLU A 16 -10.05 -9.58 7.54
CA GLU A 16 -8.60 -9.82 7.60
C GLU A 16 -7.80 -8.60 7.14
N ILE A 17 -8.25 -7.96 6.05
CA ILE A 17 -7.64 -6.72 5.54
C ILE A 17 -7.72 -5.65 6.64
N GLU A 18 -8.91 -5.35 7.15
CA GLU A 18 -9.10 -4.30 8.15
C GLU A 18 -8.30 -4.56 9.43
N SER A 19 -8.31 -5.80 9.94
CA SER A 19 -7.53 -6.16 11.12
C SER A 19 -6.03 -5.90 10.88
N ARG A 20 -5.53 -6.30 9.71
CA ARG A 20 -4.11 -6.11 9.36
C ARG A 20 -3.76 -4.64 9.16
N LEU A 21 -4.61 -3.86 8.51
CA LEU A 21 -4.39 -2.42 8.34
C LEU A 21 -4.31 -1.71 9.70
N LYS A 22 -5.19 -2.05 10.64
CA LYS A 22 -5.15 -1.49 12.01
C LYS A 22 -3.83 -1.79 12.75
N THR A 23 -3.28 -2.99 12.58
CA THR A 23 -2.06 -3.42 13.27
C THR A 23 -0.77 -2.95 12.59
N GLU A 24 -0.68 -3.04 11.27
CA GLU A 24 0.58 -2.88 10.53
C GLU A 24 0.64 -1.55 9.75
N LEU A 25 -0.50 -1.02 9.32
CA LEU A 25 -0.60 0.09 8.36
C LEU A 25 -1.69 1.11 8.77
N PRO A 26 -1.58 1.76 9.94
CA PRO A 26 -2.68 2.49 10.58
C PRO A 26 -3.23 3.70 9.82
N HIS A 27 -2.56 4.14 8.75
CA HIS A 27 -3.02 5.23 7.87
C HIS A 27 -3.68 4.75 6.57
N TRP A 28 -3.79 3.44 6.39
CA TRP A 28 -4.45 2.81 5.26
C TRP A 28 -5.85 2.35 5.66
N TYR A 29 -6.77 2.35 4.70
CA TYR A 29 -8.15 1.92 4.90
C TYR A 29 -8.66 1.16 3.68
N LEU A 30 -9.63 0.25 3.89
CA LEU A 30 -10.30 -0.49 2.83
C LEU A 30 -11.51 0.33 2.32
N GLU A 31 -11.62 0.50 1.00
CA GLU A 31 -12.74 1.18 0.36
C GLU A 31 -12.98 0.57 -1.03
N ASN A 32 -14.21 0.11 -1.30
CA ASN A 32 -14.62 -0.46 -2.59
C ASN A 32 -13.71 -1.57 -3.12
N GLY A 33 -13.18 -2.42 -2.23
CA GLY A 33 -12.25 -3.50 -2.59
C GLY A 33 -10.78 -3.09 -2.74
N TRP A 34 -10.44 -1.82 -2.48
CA TRP A 34 -9.07 -1.30 -2.57
C TRP A 34 -8.58 -0.81 -1.21
N ILE A 35 -7.31 -1.05 -0.89
CA ILE A 35 -6.68 -0.34 0.22
C ILE A 35 -6.18 1.03 -0.26
N ARG A 36 -6.37 2.06 0.56
CA ARG A 36 -6.10 3.44 0.17
C ARG A 36 -5.39 4.19 1.27
N ARG A 37 -4.55 5.15 0.87
CA ARG A 37 -3.93 6.11 1.78
C ARG A 37 -3.80 7.46 1.08
N LYS A 38 -4.10 8.53 1.82
CA LYS A 38 -3.90 9.91 1.36
C LYS A 38 -2.56 10.44 1.88
N TYR A 39 -1.74 10.96 0.96
CA TYR A 39 -0.51 11.68 1.31
C TYR A 39 -0.73 13.18 1.18
N LYS A 40 -0.38 13.94 2.23
CA LYS A 40 -0.29 15.40 2.17
C LYS A 40 1.19 15.76 2.16
N THR A 41 1.63 16.39 1.07
CA THR A 41 3.01 16.81 0.86
C THR A 41 3.17 18.31 1.09
N SER A 42 4.41 18.77 1.19
CA SER A 42 4.73 20.20 1.40
C SER A 42 4.54 21.08 0.16
N GLY A 43 4.36 20.49 -1.01
CA GLY A 43 4.16 21.21 -2.28
C GLY A 43 4.39 20.33 -3.50
N TRP A 44 4.38 20.95 -4.68
CA TRP A 44 4.41 20.21 -5.96
C TRP A 44 5.67 19.36 -6.14
N LYS A 45 6.86 19.91 -5.86
CA LYS A 45 8.13 19.17 -6.00
C LYS A 45 8.17 17.92 -5.13
N SER A 46 7.73 18.01 -3.87
CA SER A 46 7.71 16.85 -2.97
C SER A 46 6.65 15.82 -3.38
N THR A 47 5.51 16.26 -3.92
CA THR A 47 4.54 15.36 -4.57
C THR A 47 5.18 14.57 -5.71
N LEU A 48 5.88 15.24 -6.63
CA LEU A 48 6.54 14.57 -7.75
C LEU A 48 7.58 13.55 -7.29
N MET A 49 8.41 13.88 -6.29
CA MET A 49 9.38 12.94 -5.74
C MET A 49 8.71 11.69 -5.13
N LEU A 50 7.59 11.88 -4.41
CA LEU A 50 6.84 10.77 -3.81
C LEU A 50 6.26 9.86 -4.89
N VAL A 51 5.53 10.40 -5.87
CA VAL A 51 4.88 9.59 -6.91
C VAL A 51 5.89 8.89 -7.81
N THR A 52 7.03 9.52 -8.11
CA THR A 52 8.12 8.88 -8.87
C THR A 52 8.69 7.69 -8.10
N THR A 53 8.89 7.83 -6.78
CA THR A 53 9.40 6.73 -5.95
C THR A 53 8.41 5.57 -5.91
N VAL A 54 7.11 5.86 -5.73
CA VAL A 54 6.05 4.83 -5.77
C VAL A 54 6.04 4.13 -7.13
N GLY A 55 6.11 4.89 -8.24
CA GLY A 55 6.13 4.32 -9.59
C GLY A 55 7.33 3.40 -9.83
N HIS A 56 8.53 3.80 -9.38
CA HIS A 56 9.73 2.97 -9.51
C HIS A 56 9.61 1.66 -8.73
N LEU A 57 9.09 1.70 -7.50
CA LEU A 57 8.90 0.51 -6.68
C LEU A 57 7.78 -0.40 -7.22
N ALA A 58 6.69 0.18 -7.72
CA ALA A 58 5.60 -0.55 -8.34
C ALA A 58 6.06 -1.35 -9.56
N GLU A 59 6.91 -0.75 -10.40
CA GLU A 59 7.49 -1.43 -11.56
C GLU A 59 8.45 -2.56 -11.14
N ALA A 60 9.32 -2.31 -10.14
CA ALA A 60 10.22 -3.33 -9.62
C ALA A 60 9.48 -4.53 -8.99
N ALA A 61 8.30 -4.29 -8.42
CA ALA A 61 7.44 -5.32 -7.84
C ALA A 61 6.45 -5.94 -8.84
N PHE A 62 6.36 -5.39 -10.07
CA PHE A 62 5.34 -5.72 -11.06
C PHE A 62 3.91 -5.69 -10.48
N HIS A 63 3.62 -4.68 -9.67
CA HIS A 63 2.34 -4.51 -8.99
C HIS A 63 2.00 -3.02 -8.90
N HIS A 64 1.06 -2.58 -9.74
CA HIS A 64 0.75 -1.16 -9.92
C HIS A 64 -0.40 -0.70 -8.99
N PRO A 65 -0.31 0.53 -8.44
CA PRO A 65 -1.37 1.11 -7.60
C PRO A 65 -2.57 1.63 -8.40
#